data_AF-A0A8G0KWQ1-F1
#
_entry.id   AF-A0A8G0KWQ1-F1
#
_cell.length_a   1.000
_cell.length_b   1.000
_cell.length_c   1.000
_cell.angle_alpha   90.00
_cell.angle_beta   90.00
_cell.angle_gamma   90.00
#
_symmetry.space_group_name_H-M   'P 1'
#
loop_
_entity.id
_entity.type
_entity.pdbx_description
1 polymer ?
#
loop_
_entity_poly.entity_id
_entity_poly.type
_entity_poly.pdbx_seq_one_letter_code
_entity_poly.pdbx_strand_id
1 'polypeptide(L)' 'MGFFYNTIQGFKYEKGNEYELVIKEEKVENPPADGSNVKYTLIKEVSKKRLLVTK' A
#
# COMPACT_ATOMS: atom_id res chain seq x y z
N MET A 1 13.89 -8.08 -1.36
CA MET A 1 13.58 -6.66 -1.16
C MET A 1 12.07 -6.48 -1.34
N GLY A 2 11.29 -6.56 -0.25
CA GLY A 2 9.83 -6.39 -0.31
C GLY A 2 9.49 -4.94 -0.07
N PHE A 3 8.78 -4.30 -0.99
CA PHE A 3 8.34 -2.93 -0.80
C PHE A 3 7.00 -2.89 -0.07
N PHE A 4 6.85 -1.99 0.90
CA PHE A 4 5.65 -1.85 1.73
C PHE A 4 4.36 -1.71 0.93
N TYR A 5 4.37 -1.03 -0.22
CA TYR A 5 3.16 -0.88 -1.05
C TYR A 5 2.63 -2.20 -1.64
N ASN A 6 3.43 -3.27 -1.68
CA ASN A 6 2.96 -4.59 -2.10
C ASN A 6 2.12 -5.30 -1.03
N THR A 7 2.16 -4.84 0.23
CA THR A 7 1.37 -5.45 1.32
C THR A 7 -0.03 -4.84 1.43
N ILE A 8 -0.31 -3.75 0.69
CA ILE A 8 -1.60 -3.07 0.72
C ILE A 8 -2.59 -3.85 -0.16
N GLN A 9 -3.51 -4.56 0.48
CA GLN A 9 -4.53 -5.34 -0.21
C GLN A 9 -5.44 -4.43 -1.03
N GLY A 10 -5.58 -4.71 -2.33
CA GLY A 10 -6.41 -3.94 -3.26
C GLY A 10 -5.71 -2.73 -3.89
N PHE A 11 -4.45 -2.44 -3.56
CA PHE A 11 -3.67 -1.41 -4.22
C PHE A 11 -2.65 -2.00 -5.20
N LYS A 12 -2.51 -1.39 -6.37
CA LYS A 12 -1.49 -1.76 -7.36
C LYS A 12 -0.62 -0.55 -7.67
N TYR A 13 0.61 -0.58 -7.17
CA TYR A 13 1.58 0.47 -7.46
C TYR A 13 1.99 0.46 -8.94
N GLU A 14 1.95 1.63 -9.57
CA GLU A 14 2.54 1.85 -10.90
C GLU A 14 3.67 2.88 -10.80
N LYS A 15 4.86 2.48 -11.25
CA LYS A 15 6.05 3.34 -11.27
C LYS A 15 5.79 4.62 -12.07
N GLY A 16 6.34 5.74 -11.58
CA GLY A 16 6.18 7.05 -12.22
C GLY A 16 4.89 7.78 -11.82
N ASN A 17 4.20 7.29 -10.78
CA ASN A 17 3.10 8.00 -10.17
C ASN A 17 3.30 8.06 -8.64
N GLU A 18 2.86 9.16 -8.07
CA GLU A 18 2.72 9.41 -6.65
C GLU A 18 1.24 9.21 -6.28
N TYR A 19 1.00 8.54 -5.17
CA TYR A 19 -0.34 8.18 -4.72
C TYR A 19 -0.53 8.63 -3.28
N GLU A 20 -1.66 9.26 -3.00
CA GLU A 20 -2.13 9.50 -1.65
C GLU A 20 -3.29 8.53 -1.39
N LEU A 21 -3.12 7.62 -0.44
CA LEU A 21 -4.03 6.51 -0.18
C LEU A 21 -4.47 6.53 1.28
N VAL A 22 -5.78 6.39 1.51
CA VAL A 22 -6.31 6.05 2.82
C VAL A 22 -6.31 4.53 2.94
N ILE A 23 -5.48 4.01 3.83
CA ILE A 23 -5.41 2.59 4.15
C ILE A 23 -6.00 2.34 5.54
N LYS A 24 -6.64 1.19 5.70
CA LYS A 24 -7.04 0.67 7.00
C LYS A 24 -5.90 -0.18 7.53
N GLU A 25 -5.41 0.16 8.71
CA GLU A 25 -4.54 -0.72 9.47
C GLU A 25 -5.40 -1.58 10.40
N GLU A 26 -5.39 -2.89 10.20
CA GLU A 26 -6.04 -3.83 11.11
C GLU A 26 -5.01 -4.75 11.73
N LYS A 27 -4.99 -4.76 13.06
CA LYS A 27 -4.18 -5.69 13.82
C LYS A 27 -4.85 -7.06 13.76
N VAL A 28 -4.18 -8.03 13.15
CA VAL A 28 -4.69 -9.40 13.14
C VAL A 28 -4.52 -9.94 14.56
N GLU A 29 -5.52 -10.59 15.14
CA GLU A 29 -5.35 -11.09 16.53
C GLU A 29 -4.64 -12.45 16.55
N ASN A 30 -4.68 -13.18 15.45
CA ASN A 30 -4.07 -14.49 15.29
C ASN A 30 -3.13 -14.51 14.05
N PRO A 31 -1.96 -13.86 14.11
CA PRO A 31 -1.02 -13.90 13.00
C PRO A 31 -0.46 -15.32 12.83
N PRO A 32 -0.24 -15.80 11.59
CA PRO A 32 0.61 -16.95 11.37
C PRO A 32 2.04 -16.66 11.87
N ALA A 33 2.75 -17.68 12.33
CA ALA A 33 4.02 -17.58 13.07
C ALA A 33 5.15 -16.78 12.39
N ASP A 34 5.02 -16.47 11.10
CA ASP A 34 6.02 -15.78 10.26
C ASP A 34 5.54 -14.43 9.69
N GLY A 35 4.32 -13.97 10.04
CA GLY A 35 3.69 -12.81 9.42
C GLY A 35 3.67 -11.57 10.29
N SER A 36 3.91 -10.39 9.70
CA SER A 36 3.58 -9.11 10.34
C SER A 36 2.12 -9.12 10.77
N ASN A 37 1.87 -8.76 12.04
CA ASN A 37 0.54 -8.85 12.64
C ASN A 37 -0.44 -7.74 12.19
N VAL A 38 -0.19 -7.15 11.02
CA VAL A 38 -0.81 -5.92 10.58
C VAL A 38 -1.22 -6.09 9.13
N LYS A 39 -2.52 -5.97 8.89
CA LYS A 39 -3.13 -6.05 7.57
C LYS A 39 -3.44 -4.64 7.08
N TYR A 40 -2.89 -4.28 5.94
CA TYR A 40 -3.16 -3.01 5.26
C TYR A 40 -4.19 -3.25 4.15
N THR A 41 -5.33 -2.58 4.22
CA THR A 41 -6.36 -2.66 3.17
C THR A 41 -6.59 -1.27 2.59
N LEU A 42 -6.56 -1.15 1.26
CA LEU A 42 -6.90 0.11 0.61
C LEU A 42 -8.38 0.45 0.86
N ILE A 43 -8.64 1.57 1.53
CA ILE A 43 -10.00 2.09 1.69
C ILE A 43 -10.33 3.01 0.52
N LYS A 44 -9.43 3.95 0.21
CA LYS A 44 -9.68 4.99 -0.79
C LYS A 44 -8.38 5.55 -1.37
N GLU A 45 -8.39 5.84 -2.66
CA GLU A 45 -7.37 6.65 -3.31
C GLU A 45 -7.78 8.13 -3.21
N VAL A 46 -6.99 8.94 -2.52
CA VAL A 46 -7.22 10.38 -2.34
C VAL A 46 -6.71 11.14 -3.56
N SER A 47 -5.54 10.78 -4.06
CA SER A 47 -4.93 11.46 -5.20
C SER A 47 -3.96 10.55 -5.95
N LYS A 48 -3.89 10.73 -7.27
CA LYS A 48 -2.92 10.08 -8.15
C LYS A 48 -2.26 11.15 -9.02
N LYS A 49 -0.98 11.39 -8.78
CA LYS A 49 -0.18 12.38 -9.51
C LYS A 49 0.88 11.67 -10.34
N ARG A 50 0.83 11.85 -11.66
CA ARG A 50 1.90 11.35 -12.52
C ARG A 50 3.15 12.18 -12.32
N LEU A 51 4.23 11.53 -11.90
CA LEU A 51 5.55 12.15 -11.87
C LEU A 51 6.05 12.15 -13.31
N LEU A 52 5.87 13.29 -13.98
CA LEU A 52 6.49 13.55 -15.28
C LEU A 52 8.00 13.59 -15.03
N VAL A 53 8.71 12.58 -15.50
CA VAL A 53 10.18 12.60 -15.53
C VAL A 53 10.56 13.61 -16.62
N THR A 54 10.69 14.88 -16.25
CA THR A 54 11.31 15.88 -17.10
C THR A 54 12.79 15.53 -17.20
N LYS A 55 13.17 15.09 -18.40
CA LYS A 55 14.55 14.81 -18.80
C LYS A 55 15.34 16.10 -18.95
#